data_AF-A0A9D7HS47-F1
#
_entry.id   AF-A0A9D7HS47-F1
#
_cell.length_a   1.000
_cell.length_b   1.000
_cell.length_c   1.000
_cell.angle_alpha   90.00
_cell.angle_beta   90.00
_cell.angle_gamma   90.00
#
_symmetry.space_group_name_H-M   'P 1'
#
loop_
_entity.id
_entity.type
_entity.pdbx_description
1 polymer ?
#
loop_
_entity_poly.entity_id
_entity_poly.type
_entity_poly.pdbx_seq_one_letter_code
_entity_poly.pdbx_strand_id
1 'polypeptide(L)'
;MTKVVTGVDEAAEPEPAPAGPTWDQRLLERLTRQVSAEKEEDILMHHEYDGIRELDNVLPPWWVWLFYGSIIWSVVYLVNVHVINIWPDQKTEYNNEMVQAKADVAAYMATLTNTVDENTVVLSTEAGVLASGRATDAHWIHGGGVKNVFSTIKYGVPEKGMISWKTQLKPAEIAALTSYIISLQGTGSATQKAPQGELWTEGGAPVDTSATAPDSTAVRADTARLAVK
;
A
#
# COMPACT_ATOMS: atom_id res chain seq x y z
N MET A 1 -86.25 -30.19 -31.05
CA MET A 1 -85.06 -29.98 -30.20
C MET A 1 -84.91 -28.49 -29.96
N THR A 2 -85.43 -28.02 -28.85
CA THR A 2 -85.52 -26.62 -28.47
C THR A 2 -84.23 -26.24 -27.74
N LYS A 3 -83.39 -25.38 -28.33
CA LYS A 3 -82.31 -24.74 -27.57
C LYS A 3 -82.90 -23.55 -26.83
N VAL A 4 -82.89 -23.63 -25.51
CA VAL A 4 -83.17 -22.52 -24.61
C VAL A 4 -82.04 -21.50 -24.78
N VAL A 5 -82.38 -20.29 -25.22
CA VAL A 5 -81.50 -19.12 -25.13
C VAL A 5 -81.61 -18.62 -23.69
N THR A 6 -80.64 -18.99 -22.86
CA THR A 6 -80.42 -18.33 -21.57
C THR A 6 -79.65 -17.05 -21.85
N GLY A 7 -80.38 -15.93 -21.94
CA GLY A 7 -79.77 -14.61 -21.78
C GLY A 7 -79.27 -14.50 -20.35
N VAL A 8 -77.96 -14.61 -20.18
CA VAL A 8 -77.26 -14.00 -19.06
C VAL A 8 -76.58 -12.81 -19.69
N ASP A 9 -77.17 -11.63 -19.52
CA ASP A 9 -76.49 -10.39 -19.77
C ASP A 9 -75.26 -10.39 -18.86
N GLU A 10 -74.10 -10.68 -19.44
CA GLU A 10 -72.82 -10.45 -18.79
C GLU A 10 -72.70 -8.94 -18.65
N ALA A 11 -73.17 -8.44 -17.51
CA ALA A 11 -73.06 -7.05 -17.14
C ALA A 11 -71.56 -6.70 -17.20
N ALA A 12 -71.18 -5.94 -18.23
CA ALA A 12 -69.85 -5.37 -18.34
C ALA A 12 -69.56 -4.65 -17.03
N GLU A 13 -68.57 -5.14 -16.28
CA GLU A 13 -68.12 -4.48 -15.07
C GLU A 13 -67.75 -3.03 -15.43
N PRO A 14 -68.10 -2.05 -14.59
CA PRO A 14 -67.75 -0.66 -14.87
C PRO A 14 -66.23 -0.57 -14.92
N GLU A 15 -65.68 -0.28 -16.10
CA GLU A 15 -64.27 0.09 -16.30
C GLU A 15 -63.87 1.07 -15.19
N PRO A 16 -62.85 0.77 -14.38
CA PRO A 16 -62.45 1.65 -13.29
C PRO A 16 -62.09 3.02 -13.88
N ALA A 17 -62.73 4.09 -13.36
CA ALA A 17 -62.50 5.45 -13.80
C ALA A 17 -60.99 5.75 -13.89
N PRO A 18 -60.52 6.47 -14.93
CA PRO A 18 -59.08 6.65 -15.14
C PRO A 18 -58.48 7.34 -13.92
N ALA A 19 -57.59 6.65 -13.22
CA ALA A 19 -56.87 7.22 -12.10
C ALA A 19 -56.07 8.43 -12.61
N GLY A 20 -56.27 9.61 -11.99
CA GLY A 20 -55.49 10.80 -12.33
C GLY A 20 -53.98 10.60 -12.09
N PRO A 21 -53.13 11.53 -12.56
CA PRO A 21 -51.69 11.34 -12.52
C PRO A 21 -51.18 11.18 -11.08
N THR A 22 -50.30 10.21 -10.90
CA THR A 22 -49.68 9.84 -9.63
C THR A 22 -48.71 10.93 -9.17
N TRP A 23 -48.31 10.90 -7.89
CA TRP A 23 -47.52 11.98 -7.28
C TRP A 23 -46.12 12.13 -7.90
N ASP A 24 -45.51 11.02 -8.33
CA ASP A 24 -44.24 10.93 -9.01
C ASP A 24 -44.31 11.49 -10.44
N GLN A 25 -45.39 11.24 -11.17
CA GLN A 25 -45.63 11.83 -12.49
C GLN A 25 -45.74 13.36 -12.40
N ARG A 26 -46.47 13.87 -11.40
CA ARG A 26 -46.57 15.32 -11.14
C ARG A 26 -45.23 15.93 -10.74
N LEU A 27 -44.40 15.19 -10.00
CA LEU A 27 -43.07 15.62 -9.60
C LEU A 27 -42.14 15.68 -10.82
N LEU A 28 -42.13 14.63 -11.64
CA LEU A 28 -41.36 14.56 -12.88
C LEU A 28 -41.74 15.67 -13.84
N GLU A 29 -43.03 15.91 -14.04
CA GLU A 29 -43.55 17.00 -14.88
C GLU A 29 -43.02 18.37 -14.42
N ARG A 30 -42.96 18.62 -13.11
CA ARG A 30 -42.42 19.87 -12.56
C ARG A 30 -40.90 19.99 -12.73
N LEU A 31 -40.18 18.87 -12.64
CA LEU A 31 -38.72 18.87 -12.77
C LEU A 31 -38.28 19.00 -14.22
N THR A 32 -38.95 18.29 -15.14
CA THR A 32 -38.53 18.18 -16.55
C THR A 32 -39.25 19.15 -17.48
N ARG A 33 -40.50 19.52 -17.17
CA ARG A 33 -41.34 20.44 -17.97
C ARG A 33 -41.30 20.09 -19.47
N GLN A 34 -41.38 18.79 -19.78
CA GLN A 34 -41.34 18.30 -21.16
C GLN A 34 -42.65 18.61 -21.89
N VAL A 35 -42.55 18.99 -23.16
CA VAL A 35 -43.70 19.17 -24.05
C VAL A 35 -44.16 17.79 -24.54
N SER A 36 -45.48 17.59 -24.64
CA SER A 36 -46.07 16.35 -25.14
C SER A 36 -45.88 16.21 -26.65
N ALA A 37 -45.70 14.99 -27.16
CA ALA A 37 -45.47 14.69 -28.57
C ALA A 37 -46.43 15.38 -29.55
N GLU A 38 -47.73 15.46 -29.22
CA GLU A 38 -48.75 16.11 -30.07
C GLU A 38 -48.56 17.62 -30.24
N LYS A 39 -47.84 18.25 -29.31
CA LYS A 39 -47.57 19.70 -29.28
C LYS A 39 -46.14 20.04 -29.69
N GLU A 40 -45.38 19.05 -30.14
CA GLU A 40 -44.00 19.27 -30.62
C GLU A 40 -43.97 20.06 -31.93
N GLU A 41 -45.01 19.94 -32.77
CA GLU A 41 -45.11 20.73 -34.00
C GLU A 41 -45.25 22.24 -33.71
N ASP A 42 -45.91 22.62 -32.60
CA ASP A 42 -46.11 24.02 -32.20
C ASP A 42 -44.80 24.71 -31.77
N ILE A 43 -43.80 23.94 -31.35
CA ILE A 43 -42.48 24.42 -30.90
C ILE A 43 -41.36 24.07 -31.89
N LEU A 44 -41.73 23.65 -33.10
CA LEU A 44 -40.77 23.28 -34.11
C LEU A 44 -40.13 24.53 -34.72
N MET A 45 -38.80 24.57 -34.74
CA MET A 45 -38.07 25.66 -35.36
C MET A 45 -38.21 25.62 -36.88
N HIS A 46 -38.25 26.79 -37.52
CA HIS A 46 -38.52 26.95 -38.96
C HIS A 46 -37.38 26.55 -39.90
N HIS A 47 -36.32 25.92 -39.38
CA HIS A 47 -35.15 25.50 -40.15
C HIS A 47 -34.90 24.01 -39.95
N GLU A 48 -34.63 23.35 -41.07
CA GLU A 48 -34.23 21.95 -41.13
C GLU A 48 -32.81 21.89 -41.68
N TYR A 49 -31.93 21.22 -40.93
CA TYR A 49 -30.54 21.01 -41.33
C TYR A 49 -30.33 19.50 -41.49
N ASP A 50 -30.02 19.05 -42.71
CA ASP A 50 -29.69 17.64 -42.99
C ASP A 50 -30.71 16.64 -42.42
N GLY A 51 -32.02 16.93 -42.61
CA GLY A 51 -33.10 16.08 -42.11
C GLY A 51 -33.37 16.18 -40.60
N ILE A 52 -32.61 16.97 -39.85
CA ILE A 52 -32.79 17.20 -38.41
C ILE A 52 -33.52 18.53 -38.20
N ARG A 53 -34.58 18.48 -37.39
CA ARG A 53 -35.37 19.65 -36.99
C ARG A 53 -35.17 19.89 -35.49
N GLU A 54 -35.07 21.16 -35.11
CA GLU A 54 -34.82 21.57 -33.74
C GLU A 54 -36.14 21.96 -33.04
N LEU A 55 -36.25 21.62 -31.75
CA LEU A 55 -37.39 22.01 -30.91
C LEU A 55 -36.99 23.20 -30.05
N ASP A 56 -37.83 24.23 -29.99
CA ASP A 56 -37.69 25.38 -29.10
C ASP A 56 -38.15 25.03 -27.67
N ASN A 57 -37.46 24.07 -27.05
CA ASN A 57 -37.75 23.61 -25.70
C ASN A 57 -37.09 24.49 -24.65
N VAL A 58 -37.83 24.75 -23.57
CA VAL A 58 -37.27 25.40 -22.38
C VAL A 58 -36.35 24.47 -21.60
N LEU A 59 -35.31 25.03 -21.00
CA LEU A 59 -34.37 24.26 -20.17
C LEU A 59 -35.10 23.61 -18.99
N PRO A 60 -34.85 22.31 -18.70
CA PRO A 60 -35.45 21.64 -17.56
C PRO A 60 -35.19 22.40 -16.26
N PRO A 61 -36.22 22.71 -15.46
CA PRO A 61 -36.04 23.43 -14.19
C PRO A 61 -34.96 22.84 -13.28
N TRP A 62 -34.88 21.51 -13.16
CA TRP A 62 -33.85 20.87 -12.34
C TRP A 62 -32.41 21.20 -12.79
N TRP A 63 -32.20 21.31 -14.10
CA TRP A 63 -30.90 21.63 -14.69
C TRP A 63 -30.53 23.08 -14.38
N VAL A 64 -31.48 24.00 -14.50
CA VAL A 64 -31.30 25.42 -14.18
C VAL A 64 -30.99 25.60 -12.69
N TRP A 65 -31.68 24.88 -11.81
CA TRP A 65 -31.37 24.88 -10.37
C TRP A 65 -29.95 24.38 -10.07
N LEU A 66 -29.49 23.31 -10.75
CA LEU A 66 -28.13 22.81 -10.60
C LEU A 66 -27.11 23.86 -11.09
N PHE A 67 -27.36 24.46 -12.25
CA PHE A 67 -26.51 25.50 -12.81
C PHE A 67 -26.34 26.66 -11.81
N TYR A 68 -27.42 27.21 -11.27
CA TYR A 68 -27.34 28.25 -10.24
C TYR A 68 -26.75 27.76 -8.92
N GLY A 69 -27.03 26.51 -8.53
CA GLY A 69 -26.43 25.89 -7.34
C GLY A 69 -24.90 25.84 -7.43
N SER A 70 -24.35 25.51 -8.60
CA SER A 70 -22.90 25.51 -8.82
C SER A 70 -22.28 26.91 -8.75
N ILE A 71 -22.99 27.94 -9.24
CA ILE A 71 -22.55 29.34 -9.12
C ILE A 71 -22.51 29.76 -7.64
N ILE A 72 -23.56 29.47 -6.88
CA ILE A 72 -23.62 29.77 -5.44
C ILE A 72 -22.49 29.04 -4.71
N TRP A 73 -22.31 27.74 -4.98
CA TRP A 73 -21.24 26.94 -4.38
C TRP A 73 -19.85 27.52 -4.69
N SER A 74 -19.62 27.97 -5.92
CA SER A 74 -18.37 28.63 -6.32
C SER A 74 -18.07 29.88 -5.49
N VAL A 75 -19.07 30.75 -5.29
CA VAL A 75 -18.91 31.96 -4.47
C VAL A 75 -18.62 31.59 -3.01
N VAL A 76 -19.37 30.62 -2.45
CA VAL A 76 -19.14 30.14 -1.08
C VAL A 76 -17.74 29.56 -0.92
N TYR A 77 -17.27 28.77 -1.88
CA TYR A 77 -15.94 28.20 -1.89
C TYR A 77 -14.85 29.28 -1.90
N LEU A 78 -14.98 30.29 -2.77
CA LEU A 78 -14.01 31.38 -2.85
C LEU A 78 -13.93 32.17 -1.55
N VAL A 79 -15.08 32.50 -0.95
CA VAL A 79 -15.12 33.20 0.33
C VAL A 79 -14.49 32.33 1.42
N ASN A 80 -14.86 31.05 1.51
CA ASN A 80 -14.31 30.12 2.49
C ASN A 80 -12.78 30.01 2.38
N VAL A 81 -12.28 29.66 1.20
CA VAL A 81 -10.86 29.32 1.01
C VAL A 81 -9.96 30.55 0.98
N HIS A 82 -10.41 31.69 0.44
CA HIS A 82 -9.52 32.85 0.25
C HIS A 82 -9.74 33.98 1.26
N VAL A 83 -10.91 34.07 1.89
CA VAL A 83 -11.24 35.18 2.81
C VAL A 83 -11.22 34.74 4.26
N ILE A 84 -11.95 33.67 4.60
CA ILE A 84 -12.21 33.30 6.00
C ILE A 84 -11.44 32.07 6.49
N ASN A 85 -10.86 31.26 5.60
CA ASN A 85 -10.07 30.05 5.88
C ASN A 85 -10.68 29.13 6.96
N ILE A 86 -12.00 28.92 6.89
CA ILE A 86 -12.71 28.08 7.88
C ILE A 86 -12.42 26.60 7.65
N TRP A 87 -12.27 26.17 6.39
CA TRP A 87 -11.94 24.78 6.09
C TRP A 87 -10.42 24.58 6.18
N PRO A 88 -9.97 23.47 6.79
CA PRO A 88 -8.53 23.18 6.91
C PRO A 88 -7.89 23.11 5.52
N ASP A 89 -6.72 23.73 5.37
CA ASP A 89 -5.92 23.57 4.16
C ASP A 89 -5.30 22.17 4.12
N GLN A 90 -4.82 21.76 2.94
CA GLN A 90 -4.21 20.46 2.73
C GLN A 90 -3.07 20.15 3.72
N LYS A 91 -2.27 21.16 4.11
CA LYS A 91 -1.16 20.94 5.05
C LYS A 91 -1.69 20.72 6.46
N THR A 92 -2.73 21.44 6.86
CA THR A 92 -3.37 21.25 8.17
C THR A 92 -4.03 19.88 8.26
N GLU A 93 -4.75 19.43 7.22
CA GLU A 93 -5.32 18.08 7.19
C GLU A 93 -4.23 17.01 7.27
N TYR A 94 -3.16 17.15 6.47
CA TYR A 94 -2.01 16.23 6.53
C TYR A 94 -1.40 16.17 7.93
N ASN A 95 -1.21 17.31 8.59
CA ASN A 95 -0.65 17.34 9.95
C ASN A 95 -1.58 16.64 10.94
N ASN A 96 -2.90 16.83 10.83
CA ASN A 96 -3.89 16.18 11.68
C ASN A 96 -3.90 14.66 11.47
N GLU A 97 -3.87 14.21 10.22
CA GLU A 97 -3.76 12.78 9.87
C GLU A 97 -2.47 12.15 10.39
N MET A 98 -1.33 12.85 10.26
CA MET A 98 -0.05 12.36 10.78
C MET A 98 -0.04 12.28 12.29
N VAL A 99 -0.71 13.18 13.00
CA VAL A 99 -0.87 13.12 14.47
C VAL A 99 -1.70 11.90 14.84
N GLN A 100 -2.83 11.67 14.16
CA GLN A 100 -3.68 10.51 14.41
C GLN A 100 -2.97 9.20 14.07
N ALA A 101 -2.33 9.10 12.91
CA ALA A 101 -1.58 7.92 12.50
C ALA A 101 -0.45 7.59 13.47
N LYS A 102 0.26 8.59 14.00
CA LYS A 102 1.26 8.38 15.05
C LYS A 102 0.63 7.85 16.34
N ALA A 103 -0.55 8.36 16.72
CA ALA A 103 -1.28 7.86 17.89
C ALA A 103 -1.75 6.42 17.70
N ASP A 104 -2.26 6.06 16.52
CA ASP A 104 -2.71 4.71 16.19
C ASP A 104 -1.56 3.72 16.12
N VAL A 105 -0.43 4.11 15.51
CA VAL A 105 0.80 3.31 15.50
C VAL A 105 1.31 3.15 16.93
N ALA A 106 1.34 4.20 17.74
CA ALA A 106 1.76 4.10 19.13
C ALA A 106 0.84 3.18 19.95
N ALA A 107 -0.48 3.27 19.74
CA ALA A 107 -1.46 2.39 20.37
C ALA A 107 -1.27 0.92 19.95
N TYR A 108 -1.08 0.66 18.66
CA TYR A 108 -0.78 -0.68 18.16
C TYR A 108 0.55 -1.20 18.70
N MET A 109 1.59 -0.37 18.73
CA MET A 109 2.89 -0.73 19.29
C MET A 109 2.81 -1.05 20.78
N ALA A 110 1.95 -0.38 21.54
CA ALA A 110 1.70 -0.70 22.94
C ALA A 110 0.97 -2.04 23.15
N THR A 111 0.22 -2.53 22.15
CA THR A 111 -0.39 -3.88 22.19
C THR A 111 0.60 -5.00 21.87
N LEU A 112 1.74 -4.68 21.27
CA LEU A 112 2.76 -5.68 20.93
C LEU A 112 3.52 -6.08 22.21
N THR A 113 3.12 -7.20 22.79
CA THR A 113 3.76 -7.83 23.97
C THR A 113 5.13 -8.45 23.69
N ASN A 114 5.57 -8.48 22.43
CA ASN A 114 6.87 -9.01 22.01
C ASN A 114 7.77 -7.87 21.48
N THR A 115 8.13 -6.94 22.35
CA THR A 115 9.21 -5.97 22.09
C THR A 115 10.56 -6.69 22.14
N VAL A 116 10.90 -7.37 21.06
CA VAL A 116 12.25 -7.92 20.88
C VAL A 116 13.17 -6.79 20.42
N ASP A 117 14.01 -6.30 21.33
CA ASP A 117 15.02 -5.27 21.08
C ASP A 117 16.45 -5.85 21.01
N GLU A 118 17.43 -5.06 20.55
CA GLU A 118 18.84 -5.47 20.37
C GLU A 118 19.48 -6.12 21.61
N ASN A 119 18.94 -5.86 22.81
CA ASN A 119 19.48 -6.32 24.08
C ASN A 119 18.66 -7.50 24.66
N THR A 120 17.45 -7.74 24.16
CA THR A 120 16.59 -8.87 24.60
C THR A 120 16.61 -10.07 23.65
N VAL A 121 17.22 -9.96 22.47
CA VAL A 121 17.31 -11.08 21.51
C VAL A 121 18.17 -12.20 22.09
N VAL A 122 17.56 -13.38 22.28
CA VAL A 122 18.25 -14.63 22.63
C VAL A 122 18.19 -15.61 21.45
N LEU A 123 19.17 -16.51 21.37
CA LEU A 123 19.24 -17.52 20.32
C LEU A 123 18.10 -18.55 20.48
N SER A 124 17.24 -18.66 19.46
CA SER A 124 16.24 -19.73 19.39
C SER A 124 16.88 -21.03 18.91
N THR A 125 16.75 -22.11 19.69
CA THR A 125 17.34 -23.44 19.41
C THR A 125 16.35 -24.42 18.74
N GLU A 126 15.26 -23.93 18.14
CA GLU A 126 14.22 -24.79 17.56
C GLU A 126 14.67 -25.45 16.26
N ALA A 127 14.77 -26.79 16.27
CA ALA A 127 15.29 -27.60 15.17
C ALA A 127 14.67 -27.35 13.78
N GLY A 128 13.40 -26.91 13.72
CA GLY A 128 12.70 -26.60 12.47
C GLY A 128 13.18 -25.31 11.78
N VAL A 129 13.67 -24.33 12.56
CA VAL A 129 14.27 -23.09 12.02
C VAL A 129 15.67 -23.38 11.50
N LEU A 130 16.46 -24.21 12.20
CA LEU A 130 17.88 -24.49 11.89
C LEU A 130 18.09 -25.35 10.63
N ALA A 131 17.06 -26.04 10.13
CA ALA A 131 17.22 -27.12 9.15
C ALA A 131 17.43 -26.68 7.68
N SER A 132 17.24 -25.40 7.33
CA SER A 132 17.17 -24.96 5.93
C SER A 132 18.38 -24.17 5.42
N GLY A 133 19.45 -23.96 6.21
CA GLY A 133 20.51 -23.01 5.83
C GLY A 133 21.90 -23.62 5.76
N ARG A 134 22.68 -23.19 4.78
CA ARG A 134 24.11 -23.55 4.59
C ARG A 134 24.83 -22.31 4.09
N ALA A 135 25.65 -21.62 4.89
CA ALA A 135 26.51 -20.55 4.35
C ALA A 135 27.56 -19.87 5.25
N THR A 136 27.50 -19.88 6.59
CA THR A 136 28.32 -18.92 7.38
C THR A 136 29.61 -19.51 7.94
N ASP A 137 30.71 -18.77 7.80
CA ASP A 137 32.01 -19.03 8.41
C ASP A 137 32.18 -18.23 9.72
N ALA A 138 33.29 -18.44 10.44
CA ALA A 138 33.52 -17.81 11.75
C ALA A 138 34.07 -16.37 11.69
N HIS A 139 34.15 -15.78 10.49
CA HIS A 139 34.75 -14.47 10.26
C HIS A 139 33.66 -13.44 9.98
N TRP A 140 33.74 -12.27 10.63
CA TRP A 140 32.69 -11.26 10.59
C TRP A 140 33.28 -9.87 10.37
N ILE A 141 32.64 -9.09 9.51
CA ILE A 141 32.99 -7.69 9.23
C ILE A 141 32.34 -6.74 10.25
N HIS A 142 31.15 -7.08 10.75
CA HIS A 142 30.33 -6.23 11.63
C HIS A 142 30.10 -6.84 13.03
N GLY A 143 30.87 -7.86 13.38
CA GLY A 143 30.73 -8.67 14.59
C GLY A 143 29.72 -9.81 14.42
N GLY A 144 30.07 -10.99 14.95
CA GLY A 144 29.28 -12.22 14.81
C GLY A 144 28.29 -12.49 15.94
N GLY A 145 28.24 -11.61 16.95
CA GLY A 145 27.30 -11.75 18.07
C GLY A 145 25.86 -11.53 17.65
N VAL A 146 24.93 -12.15 18.38
CA VAL A 146 23.47 -12.04 18.19
C VAL A 146 23.02 -10.57 18.02
N LYS A 147 23.51 -9.70 18.90
CA LYS A 147 23.21 -8.26 18.86
C LYS A 147 23.72 -7.56 17.60
N ASN A 148 24.92 -7.91 17.15
CA ASN A 148 25.55 -7.34 15.97
C ASN A 148 24.83 -7.74 14.70
N VAL A 149 24.52 -9.03 14.56
CA VAL A 149 23.78 -9.57 13.40
C VAL A 149 22.36 -8.99 13.36
N PHE A 150 21.67 -8.93 14.51
CA PHE A 150 20.34 -8.31 14.61
C PHE A 150 20.36 -6.83 14.20
N SER A 151 21.33 -6.06 14.71
CA SER A 151 21.47 -4.63 14.37
C SER A 151 21.78 -4.42 12.89
N THR A 152 22.64 -5.28 12.33
CA THR A 152 23.04 -5.26 10.93
C THR A 152 21.83 -5.51 10.01
N ILE A 153 20.97 -6.48 10.34
CA ILE A 153 19.73 -6.75 9.58
C ILE A 153 18.72 -5.60 9.75
N LYS A 154 18.53 -5.12 10.98
CA LYS A 154 17.55 -4.07 11.29
C LYS A 154 17.89 -2.76 10.59
N TYR A 155 19.12 -2.27 10.74
CA TYR A 155 19.54 -0.96 10.23
C TYR A 155 20.15 -1.00 8.82
N GLY A 156 20.59 -2.18 8.36
CA GLY A 156 21.30 -2.31 7.09
C GLY A 156 22.74 -1.78 7.18
N VAL A 157 23.50 -1.97 6.11
CA VAL A 157 24.84 -1.38 5.92
C VAL A 157 24.91 -0.82 4.49
N PRO A 158 24.44 0.42 4.27
CA PRO A 158 24.34 1.01 2.94
C PRO A 158 25.68 1.09 2.20
N GLU A 159 26.77 1.35 2.93
CA GLU A 159 28.13 1.41 2.37
C GLU A 159 28.61 0.08 1.79
N LYS A 160 28.02 -1.04 2.24
CA LYS A 160 28.31 -2.40 1.76
C LYS A 160 27.14 -3.00 0.96
N GLY A 161 26.16 -2.17 0.58
CA GLY A 161 25.05 -2.55 -0.29
C GLY A 161 23.92 -3.32 0.39
N MET A 162 23.87 -3.39 1.73
CA MET A 162 22.78 -4.06 2.45
C MET A 162 21.69 -3.08 2.86
N ILE A 163 20.47 -3.31 2.37
CA ILE A 163 19.29 -2.50 2.69
C ILE A 163 18.87 -2.67 4.17
N SER A 164 18.19 -1.65 4.72
CA SER A 164 17.57 -1.74 6.04
C SER A 164 16.28 -2.55 5.95
N TRP A 165 16.14 -3.57 6.80
CA TRP A 165 14.94 -4.41 6.83
C TRP A 165 13.90 -3.98 7.88
N LYS A 166 14.17 -2.94 8.67
CA LYS A 166 13.26 -2.46 9.75
C LYS A 166 11.85 -2.07 9.27
N THR A 167 11.69 -1.70 8.00
CA THR A 167 10.40 -1.29 7.42
C THR A 167 9.63 -2.46 6.82
N GLN A 168 10.29 -3.60 6.59
CA GLN A 168 9.72 -4.76 5.91
C GLN A 168 9.51 -5.95 6.86
N LEU A 169 10.30 -6.06 7.92
CA LEU A 169 10.26 -7.16 8.88
C LEU A 169 9.97 -6.68 10.31
N LYS A 170 9.16 -7.44 11.05
CA LYS A 170 8.88 -7.20 12.46
C LYS A 170 10.10 -7.57 13.33
N PRO A 171 10.31 -6.94 14.50
CA PRO A 171 11.47 -7.26 15.35
C PRO A 171 11.58 -8.74 15.75
N ALA A 172 10.45 -9.41 15.99
CA ALA A 172 10.42 -10.86 16.25
C ALA A 172 10.89 -11.71 15.04
N GLU A 173 10.56 -11.28 13.81
CA GLU A 173 11.01 -11.95 12.58
C GLU A 173 12.51 -11.73 12.36
N ILE A 174 13.02 -10.52 12.66
CA ILE A 174 14.46 -10.20 12.62
C ILE A 174 15.23 -11.05 13.65
N ALA A 175 14.67 -11.25 14.84
CA ALA A 175 15.26 -12.12 15.87
C ALA A 175 15.32 -13.59 15.44
N ALA A 176 14.24 -14.12 14.86
CA ALA A 176 14.21 -15.47 14.31
C ALA A 176 15.24 -15.65 13.18
N LEU A 177 15.34 -14.67 12.28
CA LEU A 177 16.34 -14.67 11.21
C LEU A 177 17.77 -14.60 11.75
N THR A 178 17.99 -13.83 12.81
CA THR A 178 19.30 -13.73 13.50
C THR A 178 19.71 -15.08 14.09
N SER A 179 18.80 -15.76 14.81
CA SER A 179 19.07 -17.10 15.35
C SER A 179 19.34 -18.11 14.23
N TYR A 180 18.60 -18.00 13.13
CA TYR A 180 18.79 -18.85 11.98
C TYR A 180 20.18 -18.66 11.36
N ILE A 181 20.60 -17.43 11.06
CA ILE A 181 21.90 -17.12 10.47
C ILE A 181 23.07 -17.62 11.34
N ILE A 182 22.97 -17.44 12.65
CA ILE A 182 24.01 -17.91 13.59
C ILE A 182 24.06 -19.44 13.63
N SER A 183 22.91 -20.12 13.51
CA SER A 183 22.86 -21.57 13.44
C SER A 183 23.55 -22.17 12.21
N LEU A 184 23.80 -21.38 11.17
CA LEU A 184 24.45 -21.86 9.94
C LEU A 184 25.98 -21.93 10.06
N GLN A 185 26.55 -21.42 11.16
CA GLN A 185 28.00 -21.28 11.32
C GLN A 185 28.70 -22.63 11.35
N GLY A 186 29.71 -22.82 10.48
CA GLY A 186 30.54 -24.03 10.46
C GLY A 186 30.04 -25.18 9.57
N THR A 187 28.98 -24.97 8.79
CA THR A 187 28.40 -25.99 7.87
C THR A 187 28.90 -25.86 6.41
N GLY A 188 30.14 -25.38 6.25
CA GLY A 188 30.73 -24.97 4.97
C GLY A 188 31.10 -26.09 3.98
N SER A 189 31.35 -25.71 2.72
CA SER A 189 31.75 -26.58 1.61
C SER A 189 33.03 -26.05 0.94
N ALA A 190 33.82 -26.94 0.34
CA ALA A 190 35.12 -26.64 -0.27
C ALA A 190 35.11 -25.61 -1.42
N THR A 191 33.93 -25.19 -1.90
CA THR A 191 33.77 -24.21 -2.99
C THR A 191 33.40 -22.80 -2.51
N GLN A 192 33.45 -22.53 -1.20
CA GLN A 192 33.10 -21.22 -0.65
C GLN A 192 34.19 -20.16 -0.89
N LYS A 193 33.76 -18.89 -0.96
CA LYS A 193 34.68 -17.75 -1.00
C LYS A 193 35.55 -17.74 0.25
N ALA A 194 36.76 -17.20 0.12
CA ALA A 194 37.66 -17.03 1.26
C ALA A 194 36.98 -16.19 2.35
N PRO A 195 37.24 -16.50 3.64
CA PRO A 195 36.64 -15.80 4.75
C PRO A 195 36.93 -14.29 4.70
N GLN A 196 35.93 -13.49 5.06
CA GLN A 196 36.04 -12.03 5.08
C GLN A 196 35.78 -11.50 6.50
N GLY A 197 36.65 -10.59 6.96
CA GLY A 197 36.56 -10.02 8.30
C GLY A 197 37.42 -10.76 9.33
N GLU A 198 37.19 -10.46 10.60
CA GLU A 198 37.97 -11.00 11.72
C GLU A 198 37.27 -12.17 12.39
N LEU A 199 38.05 -13.10 12.95
CA LEU A 199 37.50 -14.22 13.71
C LEU A 199 36.77 -13.69 14.95
N TRP A 200 35.48 -13.99 15.03
CA TRP A 200 34.66 -13.52 16.15
C TRP A 200 34.82 -14.44 17.36
N THR A 201 35.18 -13.86 18.52
CA THR A 201 35.14 -14.53 19.83
C THR A 201 34.13 -13.84 20.72
N GLU A 202 33.27 -14.61 21.40
CA GLU A 202 32.27 -14.02 22.28
C GLU A 202 32.96 -13.30 23.46
N GLY A 203 32.89 -11.97 23.45
CA GLY A 203 33.48 -11.10 24.48
C GLY A 203 34.65 -10.20 24.05
N GLY A 204 35.07 -10.22 22.77
CA GLY A 204 36.23 -9.44 22.31
C GLY A 204 35.90 -8.06 21.76
N ALA A 205 36.34 -7.00 22.44
CA ALA A 205 36.71 -5.73 21.80
C ALA A 205 37.70 -5.99 20.64
N PRO A 206 37.81 -5.09 19.65
CA PRO A 206 38.63 -5.32 18.45
C PRO A 206 40.04 -5.74 18.85
N VAL A 207 40.46 -6.93 18.42
CA VAL A 207 41.84 -7.37 18.61
C VAL A 207 42.64 -6.72 17.50
N ASP A 208 43.31 -5.62 17.86
CA ASP A 208 44.20 -4.87 16.99
C ASP A 208 45.29 -5.81 16.44
N THR A 209 45.12 -6.23 15.18
CA THR A 209 46.09 -7.11 14.51
C THR A 209 47.19 -6.23 13.89
N SER A 210 47.94 -5.55 14.75
CA SER A 210 49.27 -5.01 14.44
C SER A 210 50.30 -5.60 15.39
N ALA A 211 50.56 -6.91 15.26
CA ALA A 211 51.69 -7.56 15.93
C ALA A 211 52.23 -8.73 15.10
N THR A 212 53.27 -8.38 14.33
CA THR A 212 54.40 -9.15 13.77
C THR A 212 54.54 -10.65 14.10
N ALA A 213 54.77 -11.46 13.05
CA ALA A 213 55.92 -12.40 12.84
C ALA A 213 55.51 -13.69 12.05
N PRO A 214 56.43 -14.46 11.46
CA PRO A 214 57.66 -14.12 10.72
C PRO A 214 57.65 -14.67 9.27
N ASP A 215 58.59 -14.17 8.46
CA ASP A 215 58.87 -14.53 7.07
C ASP A 215 59.21 -16.02 6.89
N SER A 216 58.70 -16.63 5.82
CA SER A 216 59.05 -17.99 5.38
C SER A 216 59.01 -18.07 3.86
N THR A 217 59.87 -17.28 3.20
CA THR A 217 60.24 -17.48 1.80
C THR A 217 61.67 -18.02 1.70
N ALA A 218 61.86 -19.29 2.07
CA ALA A 218 63.06 -20.03 1.68
C ALA A 218 62.98 -20.39 0.19
N VAL A 219 63.47 -19.48 -0.66
CA VAL A 219 63.72 -19.77 -2.08
C VAL A 219 64.89 -20.74 -2.18
N ARG A 220 64.59 -21.95 -2.62
CA ARG A 220 65.56 -22.97 -3.03
C ARG A 220 66.22 -22.50 -4.34
N ALA A 221 67.40 -21.90 -4.25
CA ALA A 221 68.28 -21.66 -5.39
C ALA A 221 69.41 -22.69 -5.37
N ASP A 222 69.32 -23.61 -6.31
CA ASP A 222 70.33 -24.60 -6.67
C ASP A 222 71.60 -23.87 -7.17
N THR A 223 72.77 -24.16 -6.60
CA THR A 223 74.05 -23.75 -7.20
C THR A 223 75.06 -24.89 -7.07
N ALA A 224 74.99 -25.80 -8.04
CA ALA A 224 76.11 -26.65 -8.38
C ALA A 224 77.17 -25.85 -9.15
N ARG A 225 78.44 -26.25 -8.93
CA ARG A 225 79.68 -25.91 -9.67
C ARG A 225 80.39 -24.63 -9.22
N LEU A 226 81.72 -24.56 -9.11
CA LEU A 226 82.83 -25.52 -9.09
C LEU A 226 84.09 -24.66 -8.86
N ALA A 227 84.97 -25.10 -7.95
CA ALA A 227 86.43 -24.92 -7.95
C ALA A 227 87.11 -23.57 -7.63
N VAL A 228 88.32 -23.75 -7.07
CA VAL A 228 89.51 -22.86 -7.02
C VAL A 228 89.45 -21.81 -5.89
N LYS A 229 90.33 -21.77 -4.89
CA LYS A 229 91.76 -22.11 -4.79
C LYS A 229 92.12 -22.42 -3.34
#